data_AF-A0A2Z4YDP9-F1
#
_entry.id   AF-A0A2Z4YDP9-F1
#
_cell.length_a   1.000
_cell.length_b   1.000
_cell.length_c   1.000
_cell.angle_alpha   90.00
_cell.angle_beta   90.00
_cell.angle_gamma   90.00
#
_symmetry.space_group_name_H-M   'P 1'
#
loop_
_entity.id
_entity.type
_entity.pdbx_description
1 polymer ?
#
loop_
_entity_poly.entity_id
_entity_poly.type
_entity_poly.pdbx_seq_one_letter_code
_entity_poly.pdbx_strand_id
1 'polypeptide(L)'
;MAPRVHLGTSIGTSGEASQFFTGFTWTVDFNEKLFAEAGFGGVIHTGDLEGDGDGPELGCRVLFHEYLGAGYRFNAHWNVMAQIAHSSHANLCDGPNDGMTRAGLQIGYKF
;
A
#
# COMPACT_ATOMS: atom_id res chain seq x y z
N MET A 1 -8.66 8.47 17.84
CA MET A 1 -8.91 8.19 16.42
C MET A 1 -9.16 6.69 16.28
N ALA A 2 -10.31 6.27 15.78
CA ALA A 2 -10.55 4.87 15.44
C ALA A 2 -10.05 4.64 14.00
N PRO A 3 -9.18 3.65 13.75
CA PRO A 3 -8.73 3.36 12.40
C PRO A 3 -9.86 2.79 11.54
N ARG A 4 -9.80 3.06 10.24
CA ARG A 4 -10.67 2.41 9.25
C ARG A 4 -10.01 1.14 8.75
N VAL A 5 -10.80 0.09 8.55
CA VAL A 5 -10.31 -1.09 7.83
C VAL A 5 -10.26 -0.75 6.34
N HIS A 6 -9.17 -1.11 5.67
CA HIS A 6 -9.04 -1.04 4.22
C HIS A 6 -8.70 -2.41 3.64
N LEU A 7 -9.08 -2.58 2.38
CA LEU A 7 -8.66 -3.70 1.54
C LEU A 7 -8.48 -3.16 0.12
N GLY A 8 -7.48 -3.68 -0.58
CA GLY A 8 -7.13 -3.19 -1.90
C GLY A 8 -6.26 -4.16 -2.67
N THR A 9 -6.08 -3.87 -3.95
CA THR A 9 -5.19 -4.63 -4.81
C THR A 9 -4.38 -3.69 -5.69
N SER A 10 -3.16 -4.11 -6.01
CA SER A 10 -2.32 -3.50 -7.03
C SER A 10 -2.01 -4.56 -8.08
N ILE A 11 -2.23 -4.24 -9.35
CA ILE A 11 -1.95 -5.16 -10.45
C ILE A 11 -0.70 -4.64 -11.14
N GLY A 12 0.35 -5.44 -11.12
CA GLY A 12 1.59 -5.17 -11.85
C GLY A 12 1.44 -5.54 -13.34
N THR A 13 2.00 -4.72 -14.22
CA THR A 13 2.11 -5.01 -15.66
C THR A 13 3.55 -5.30 -16.03
N SER A 14 3.82 -5.93 -17.18
CA SER A 14 5.19 -6.16 -17.67
C SER A 14 6.11 -6.97 -16.74
N GLY A 15 5.57 -7.98 -16.05
CA GLY A 15 6.34 -8.85 -15.14
C GLY A 15 6.39 -8.36 -13.69
N GLU A 16 5.79 -7.20 -13.38
CA GLU A 16 5.71 -6.71 -12.01
C GLU A 16 4.76 -7.54 -11.13
N ALA A 17 5.11 -7.68 -9.84
CA ALA A 17 4.32 -8.38 -8.85
C ALA A 17 2.94 -7.73 -8.61
N SER A 18 1.87 -8.53 -8.70
CA SER A 18 0.55 -8.13 -8.24
C SER A 18 0.42 -8.35 -6.72
N GLN A 19 -0.37 -7.50 -6.06
CA GLN A 19 -0.52 -7.45 -4.61
C GLN A 19 -2.00 -7.39 -4.22
N PHE A 20 -2.36 -8.09 -3.14
CA PHE A 20 -3.61 -7.92 -2.42
C PHE A 20 -3.29 -7.55 -0.99
N PHE A 21 -3.76 -6.40 -0.53
CA PHE A 21 -3.41 -5.85 0.78
C PHE A 21 -4.64 -5.50 1.59
N THR A 22 -4.52 -5.63 2.91
CA THR A 22 -5.55 -5.23 3.87
C THR A 22 -4.90 -4.79 5.17
N GLY A 23 -5.58 -3.91 5.89
CA GLY A 23 -5.07 -3.39 7.13
C GLY A 23 -5.91 -2.27 7.69
N PHE A 24 -5.24 -1.43 8.47
CA PHE A 24 -5.83 -0.30 9.16
C PHE A 24 -5.29 1.00 8.60
N THR A 25 -6.17 2.00 8.50
CA THR A 25 -5.86 3.36 8.07
C THR A 25 -6.20 4.34 9.18
N TRP A 26 -5.26 5.21 9.50
CA TRP A 26 -5.44 6.39 10.32
C TRP A 26 -5.49 7.61 9.41
N THR A 27 -6.53 8.42 9.55
CA THR A 27 -6.69 9.67 8.82
C THR A 27 -6.50 10.84 9.78
N VAL A 28 -5.70 11.81 9.38
CA VAL A 28 -5.52 13.08 10.09
C VAL A 28 -6.05 14.19 9.20
N ASP A 29 -7.07 14.89 9.67
CA ASP A 29 -7.66 16.04 8.99
C ASP A 29 -6.99 17.33 9.44
N PHE A 30 -6.33 18.03 8.51
CA PHE A 30 -5.76 19.35 8.79
C PHE A 30 -6.83 20.44 8.67
N ASN A 31 -7.76 20.27 7.73
CA ASN A 31 -8.96 21.09 7.57
C ASN A 31 -10.03 20.29 6.80
N GLU A 32 -11.14 20.94 6.44
CA GLU A 32 -12.26 20.29 5.73
C GLU A 32 -11.86 19.69 4.37
N LYS A 33 -10.77 20.18 3.75
CA LYS A 33 -10.30 19.78 2.43
C LYS A 33 -9.02 18.96 2.46
N LEU A 34 -8.07 19.29 3.34
CA LEU A 34 -6.75 18.67 3.40
C LEU A 34 -6.69 17.60 4.47
N PHE A 35 -6.21 16.43 4.09
CA PHE A 35 -6.02 15.30 5.00
C PHE A 35 -4.72 14.55 4.67
N ALA A 36 -4.19 13.86 5.66
CA ALA A 36 -3.16 12.85 5.49
C ALA A 36 -3.66 11.51 5.97
N GLU A 37 -3.11 10.44 5.41
CA GLU A 37 -3.38 9.07 5.82
C GLU A 37 -2.08 8.33 6.08
N ALA A 38 -2.11 7.49 7.08
CA ALA A 38 -1.11 6.47 7.29
C ALA A 38 -1.83 5.13 7.41
N GLY A 39 -1.29 4.08 6.84
CA GLY A 39 -1.84 2.74 7.01
C GLY A 39 -0.77 1.70 7.23
N PHE A 40 -1.20 0.66 7.93
CA PHE A 40 -0.38 -0.48 8.29
C PHE A 40 -1.23 -1.74 8.18
N GLY A 41 -0.66 -2.79 7.59
CA GLY A 41 -1.37 -4.01 7.29
C GLY A 41 -0.48 -5.12 6.77
N GLY A 42 -1.11 -6.09 6.13
CA GLY A 42 -0.44 -7.18 5.44
C GLY A 42 -0.75 -7.16 3.95
N VAL A 43 0.19 -7.67 3.17
CA VAL A 43 0.01 -7.91 1.74
C VAL A 43 0.37 -9.33 1.38
N ILE A 44 -0.40 -9.91 0.48
CA ILE A 44 -0.08 -11.15 -0.23
C ILE A 44 0.28 -10.76 -1.66
N HIS A 45 1.40 -11.24 -2.18
CA HIS A 45 1.84 -10.90 -3.54
C HIS A 45 2.15 -12.11 -4.41
N THR A 46 2.15 -11.88 -5.72
CA THR A 46 2.51 -12.88 -6.73
C THR A 46 3.96 -12.78 -7.22
N GLY A 47 4.72 -11.78 -6.76
CA GLY A 47 6.14 -11.60 -7.10
C GLY A 47 7.04 -12.76 -6.69
N ASP A 48 8.28 -12.77 -7.17
CA ASP A 48 9.22 -13.88 -6.98
C ASP A 48 9.67 -14.02 -5.50
N LEU A 49 9.91 -15.27 -5.07
CA LEU A 49 10.34 -15.60 -3.70
C LEU A 49 11.80 -16.02 -3.60
N GLU A 50 12.29 -16.71 -4.63
CA GLU A 50 13.51 -17.55 -4.53
C GLU A 50 14.61 -17.17 -5.55
N GLY A 51 14.43 -16.09 -6.33
CA GLY A 51 15.50 -15.56 -7.19
C GLY A 51 15.65 -16.18 -8.58
N ASP A 52 14.60 -16.81 -9.13
CA ASP A 52 14.62 -17.42 -10.47
C ASP A 52 13.97 -16.56 -11.58
N GLY A 53 13.58 -15.31 -11.29
CA GLY A 53 12.81 -14.42 -12.19
C GLY A 53 13.35 -12.99 -12.28
N ASP A 54 12.77 -12.17 -13.17
CA ASP A 54 13.15 -10.77 -13.46
C ASP A 54 12.54 -9.74 -12.46
N GLY A 55 12.04 -10.20 -11.30
CA GLY A 55 11.36 -9.39 -10.29
C GLY A 55 12.14 -9.24 -8.96
N PRO A 56 11.76 -8.27 -8.09
CA PRO A 56 12.37 -8.09 -6.78
C PRO A 56 12.17 -9.35 -5.93
N GLU A 57 13.23 -9.78 -5.26
CA GLU A 57 13.23 -10.98 -4.45
C GLU A 57 12.63 -10.65 -3.07
N LEU A 58 11.41 -11.11 -2.84
CA LEU A 58 10.61 -10.71 -1.67
C LEU A 58 10.62 -11.75 -0.54
N GLY A 59 11.24 -12.91 -0.75
CA GLY A 59 11.48 -13.97 0.24
C GLY A 59 10.23 -14.72 0.71
N CYS A 60 9.16 -14.02 1.08
CA CYS A 60 7.95 -14.55 1.68
C CYS A 60 6.69 -14.06 0.96
N ARG A 61 5.69 -14.95 0.79
CA ARG A 61 4.40 -14.60 0.14
C ARG A 61 3.63 -13.49 0.87
N VAL A 62 3.85 -13.37 2.18
CA VAL A 62 3.17 -12.40 3.05
C VAL A 62 4.21 -11.39 3.53
N LEU A 63 3.94 -10.12 3.28
CA LEU A 63 4.77 -9.00 3.74
C LEU A 63 3.93 -8.04 4.58
N PHE A 64 4.57 -7.18 5.35
CA PHE A 64 3.92 -5.98 5.85
C PHE A 64 3.60 -5.04 4.71
N HIS A 65 2.50 -4.30 4.85
CA HIS A 65 2.09 -3.25 3.94
C HIS A 65 1.93 -1.96 4.72
N GLU A 66 2.80 -1.01 4.43
CA GLU A 66 2.84 0.29 5.08
C GLU A 66 2.61 1.35 4.03
N TYR A 67 1.73 2.31 4.29
CA TYR A 67 1.54 3.41 3.34
C TYR A 67 1.40 4.74 4.06
N LEU A 68 1.82 5.79 3.37
CA LEU A 68 1.59 7.18 3.71
C LEU A 68 0.97 7.87 2.52
N GLY A 69 0.00 8.75 2.80
CA GLY A 69 -0.68 9.51 1.77
C GLY A 69 -1.06 10.91 2.23
N ALA A 70 -1.13 11.82 1.27
CA ALA A 70 -1.66 13.17 1.46
C ALA A 70 -2.71 13.42 0.39
N GLY A 71 -3.85 13.98 0.79
CA GLY A 71 -4.99 14.13 -0.09
C GLY A 71 -5.74 15.44 0.06
N TYR A 72 -6.55 15.71 -0.95
CA TYR A 72 -7.42 16.88 -1.07
C TYR A 72 -8.84 16.45 -1.41
N ARG A 73 -9.81 16.95 -0.66
CA ARG A 73 -11.25 16.74 -0.89
C ARG A 73 -11.81 17.86 -1.75
N PHE A 74 -12.33 17.50 -2.91
CA PHE A 74 -13.00 18.44 -3.80
C PHE A 74 -14.38 18.81 -3.25
N ASN A 75 -15.09 17.83 -2.70
CA ASN A 75 -16.40 17.99 -2.08
C ASN A 75 -16.65 16.86 -1.05
N ALA A 76 -17.87 16.76 -0.53
CA ALA A 76 -18.24 15.73 0.44
C ALA A 76 -18.04 14.28 -0.04
N HIS A 77 -18.02 14.07 -1.36
CA HIS A 77 -17.94 12.74 -1.98
C HIS A 77 -16.57 12.50 -2.62
N TRP A 78 -16.05 13.44 -3.42
CA TRP A 78 -14.84 13.23 -4.22
C TRP A 78 -13.57 13.76 -3.56
N ASN A 79 -12.53 12.95 -3.59
CA ASN A 79 -11.19 13.33 -3.15
C ASN A 79 -10.10 12.74 -4.06
N VAL A 80 -8.91 13.34 -4.00
CA VAL A 80 -7.69 12.81 -4.61
C VAL A 80 -6.63 12.63 -3.52
N MET A 81 -5.79 11.64 -3.67
CA MET A 81 -4.68 11.37 -2.75
C MET A 81 -3.43 11.00 -3.54
N ALA A 82 -2.29 11.53 -3.13
CA ALA A 82 -0.98 10.98 -3.47
C ALA A 82 -0.57 10.00 -2.38
N GLN A 83 -0.16 8.80 -2.77
CA GLN A 83 0.23 7.71 -1.88
C GLN A 83 1.64 7.23 -2.22
N ILE A 84 2.40 6.90 -1.17
CA ILE A 84 3.55 6.00 -1.24
C ILE A 84 3.27 4.80 -0.32
N ALA A 85 3.42 3.60 -0.85
CA ALA A 85 3.28 2.35 -0.14
C ALA A 85 4.57 1.56 -0.22
N HIS A 86 4.99 0.99 0.88
CA HIS A 86 6.14 0.11 1.00
C HIS A 86 5.68 -1.25 1.50
N SER A 87 6.30 -2.31 1.02
CA SER A 87 6.03 -3.67 1.47
C SER A 87 7.31 -4.45 1.65
N SER A 88 7.50 -5.00 2.85
CA SER A 88 8.67 -5.78 3.23
C SER A 88 8.32 -6.75 4.36
N HIS A 89 9.12 -7.79 4.57
CA HIS A 89 8.90 -8.73 5.69
C HIS A 89 9.71 -8.38 6.94
N ALA A 90 10.30 -7.19 7.01
CA ALA A 90 11.06 -6.69 8.17
C ALA A 90 12.10 -7.69 8.75
N ASN A 91 12.74 -8.50 7.88
CA ASN A 91 13.67 -9.58 8.26
C ASN A 91 13.08 -10.69 9.14
N LEU A 92 11.76 -10.85 9.17
CA LEU A 92 11.09 -11.95 9.88
C LEU A 92 11.07 -13.27 9.10
N CYS A 93 11.45 -13.23 7.83
CA CYS A 93 11.65 -14.39 6.97
C CYS A 93 13.12 -14.51 6.64
N ASP A 94 13.61 -15.75 6.52
CA ASP A 94 14.91 -16.05 5.94
C ASP A 94 14.83 -15.88 4.42
N GLY A 95 15.75 -15.10 3.84
CA GLY A 95 15.80 -14.84 2.40
C GLY A 95 16.03 -13.37 2.05
N PRO A 96 16.13 -13.05 0.75
CA PRO A 96 16.27 -11.67 0.27
C PRO A 96 15.01 -10.85 0.58
N ASN A 97 15.22 -9.57 0.88
CA ASN A 97 14.18 -8.59 1.22
C ASN A 97 14.44 -7.30 0.46
N ASP A 98 14.34 -7.33 -0.87
CA ASP A 98 14.53 -6.13 -1.68
C ASP A 98 13.51 -5.04 -1.33
N GLY A 99 12.36 -5.48 -0.80
CA GLY A 99 11.22 -4.64 -0.52
C GLY A 99 10.61 -4.12 -1.82
N MET A 100 9.34 -3.74 -1.77
CA MET A 100 8.65 -3.17 -2.91
C MET A 100 7.99 -1.86 -2.53
N THR A 101 8.40 -0.79 -3.20
CA THR A 101 7.85 0.55 -3.00
C THR A 101 7.05 0.96 -4.22
N ARG A 102 5.79 1.37 -4.01
CA ARG A 102 4.90 1.89 -5.04
C ARG A 102 4.44 3.28 -4.68
N ALA A 103 4.56 4.22 -5.61
CA ALA A 103 4.01 5.57 -5.47
C ALA A 103 2.97 5.83 -6.56
N GLY A 104 1.90 6.55 -6.23
CA GLY A 104 0.83 6.81 -7.18
C GLY A 104 -0.20 7.82 -6.70
N LEU A 105 -1.15 8.11 -7.59
CA LEU A 105 -2.32 8.94 -7.31
C LEU A 105 -3.57 8.07 -7.26
N GLN A 106 -4.49 8.42 -6.36
CA GLN A 106 -5.76 7.75 -6.17
C GLN A 106 -6.91 8.74 -6.19
N ILE A 107 -8.05 8.32 -6.73
CA ILE A 107 -9.29 9.06 -6.68
C ILE A 107 -10.25 8.29 -5.77
N GLY A 108 -10.78 8.96 -4.75
CA GLY A 108 -11.69 8.38 -3.77
C GLY A 108 -13.10 8.96 -3.89
N TYR A 109 -14.09 8.09 -3.68
CA TYR A 109 -15.49 8.46 -3.55
C TYR A 109 -16.01 8.05 -2.16
N LYS A 110 -16.62 8.98 -1.43
CA LYS A 110 -17.27 8.78 -0.14
C LYS A 110 -18.79 8.82 -0.31
N PHE A 111 -19.48 7.80 0.20
CA PHE A 111 -20.95 7.69 0.21
C PHE A 111 -21.56 8.42 1.41
#